data_AF-A0A3D2Z7U2-F1
#
_entry.id   AF-A0A3D2Z7U2-F1
#
_cell.length_a   1.000
_cell.length_b   1.000
_cell.length_c   1.000
_cell.angle_alpha   90.00
_cell.angle_beta   90.00
_cell.angle_gamma   90.00
#
_symmetry.space_group_name_H-M   'P 1'
#
loop_
_entity.id
_entity.type
_entity.pdbx_description
1 polymer ?
#
loop_
_entity_poly.entity_id
_entity_poly.type
_entity_poly.pdbx_seq_one_letter_code
_entity_poly.pdbx_strand_id
1 'polypeptide(L)'
;MVHPDHDGKAKVTRWSVTPTQYGRFLCTVFDEWVRQDVGKFFVQIFDVSLGSWLGQDASLCIFAETCGSALIIEHNGDLYSCDHFVYPEHNLGNVRDVSIRDMVASPQQRKFGQDKADTLPRYCLECDYKTACNGGCPKHRFENTPHGESGLNYLCKGYKMYFGHITPYMDVMANLLRQRQPAAGVMDWVRTRDEARVAGSEKEPGRNDPCPCGSGRKYKRCCGNAVAAG
;
A
#
# COMPACT_ATOMS: atom_id res chain seq x y z
N MET A 1 -3.75 17.72 -10.96
CA MET A 1 -3.84 16.26 -11.22
C MET A 1 -3.19 15.98 -12.55
N VAL A 2 -2.44 14.87 -12.68
CA VAL A 2 -1.77 14.48 -13.93
C VAL A 2 -2.79 13.78 -14.83
N HIS A 3 -2.81 14.08 -16.13
CA HIS A 3 -3.64 13.34 -17.08
C HIS A 3 -3.22 11.86 -17.11
N PRO A 4 -4.14 10.88 -17.19
CA PRO A 4 -3.76 9.47 -17.16
C PRO A 4 -2.76 9.08 -18.27
N ASP A 5 -2.89 9.68 -19.45
CA ASP A 5 -2.01 9.44 -20.60
C ASP A 5 -0.78 10.37 -20.66
N HIS A 6 -0.39 10.97 -19.54
CA HIS A 6 0.80 11.82 -19.52
C HIS A 6 2.09 10.99 -19.65
N ASP A 7 2.84 11.21 -20.73
CA ASP A 7 4.10 10.55 -21.05
C ASP A 7 5.34 11.29 -20.52
N GLY A 8 5.14 12.47 -19.92
CA GLY A 8 6.19 13.33 -19.39
C GLY A 8 6.53 13.08 -17.91
N LYS A 9 7.60 13.75 -17.43
CA LYS A 9 7.92 13.78 -16.00
C LYS A 9 6.90 14.65 -15.27
N ALA A 10 5.93 14.02 -14.63
CA ALA A 10 5.02 14.69 -13.74
C ALA A 10 5.77 15.25 -12.51
N LYS A 11 5.42 16.47 -12.09
CA LYS A 11 5.87 17.04 -10.82
C LYS A 11 4.70 17.10 -9.85
N VAL A 12 4.88 16.51 -8.68
CA VAL A 12 3.94 16.65 -7.57
C VAL A 12 4.11 18.01 -6.90
N THR A 13 3.06 18.49 -6.25
CA THR A 13 3.09 19.76 -5.50
C THR A 13 3.86 19.62 -4.19
N ARG A 14 4.34 20.72 -3.60
CA ARG A 14 5.11 20.70 -2.34
C ARG A 14 4.36 20.12 -1.14
N TRP A 15 3.02 20.12 -1.16
CA TRP A 15 2.16 19.57 -0.12
C TRP A 15 1.68 18.15 -0.44
N SER A 16 2.11 17.56 -1.56
CA SER A 16 1.81 16.17 -1.88
C SER A 16 2.53 15.24 -0.90
N VAL A 17 1.83 14.19 -0.47
CA VAL A 17 2.44 13.14 0.35
C VAL A 17 3.50 12.43 -0.49
N THR A 18 4.72 12.28 0.04
CA THR A 18 5.75 11.50 -0.63
C THR A 18 5.51 10.00 -0.44
N PRO A 19 6.04 9.13 -1.32
CA PRO A 19 5.84 7.68 -1.20
C PRO A 19 6.35 7.12 0.13
N THR A 20 7.49 7.63 0.61
CA THR A 20 8.07 7.25 1.91
C THR A 20 7.19 7.71 3.08
N GLN A 21 6.64 8.93 3.03
CA GLN A 21 5.73 9.42 4.07
C GLN A 21 4.47 8.57 4.14
N TYR A 22 3.90 8.21 2.99
CA TYR A 22 2.71 7.34 2.94
C TYR A 22 2.98 5.95 3.51
N GLY A 23 4.09 5.32 3.11
CA GLY A 23 4.49 4.02 3.66
C GLY A 23 4.67 4.06 5.19
N ARG A 24 5.39 5.06 5.70
CA ARG A 24 5.56 5.25 7.16
C ARG A 24 4.23 5.44 7.87
N PHE A 25 3.35 6.29 7.33
CA PHE A 25 2.01 6.50 7.88
C PHE A 25 1.24 5.18 7.99
N LEU A 26 1.19 4.38 6.91
CA LEU A 26 0.49 3.10 6.92
C LEU A 26 1.09 2.12 7.94
N CYS A 27 2.42 1.99 7.99
CA CYS A 27 3.09 1.12 8.96
C CYS A 27 2.82 1.57 10.40
N THR A 28 2.90 2.86 10.69
CA THR A 28 2.65 3.40 12.03
C THR A 28 1.20 3.16 12.48
N VAL A 29 0.22 3.45 11.62
CA VAL A 29 -1.20 3.18 11.96
C VAL A 29 -1.44 1.66 12.11
N PHE A 30 -0.81 0.84 11.28
CA PHE A 30 -0.91 -0.62 11.39
C PHE A 30 -0.32 -1.13 12.70
N ASP A 31 0.82 -0.59 13.12
CA ASP A 31 1.49 -0.96 14.37
C ASP A 31 0.61 -0.69 15.60
N GLU A 32 -0.10 0.44 15.63
CA GLU A 32 -1.05 0.72 16.71
C GLU A 32 -2.24 -0.25 16.66
N TRP A 33 -2.84 -0.40 15.47
CA TRP A 33 -4.02 -1.23 15.27
C TRP A 33 -3.78 -2.71 15.61
N VAL A 34 -2.68 -3.30 15.13
CA VAL A 34 -2.41 -4.74 15.26
C VAL A 34 -2.13 -5.16 16.71
N ARG A 35 -1.87 -4.21 17.61
CA ARG A 35 -1.61 -4.45 19.03
C ARG A 35 -2.88 -4.44 19.88
N GLN A 36 -3.92 -3.72 19.47
CA GLN A 36 -5.03 -3.39 20.38
C GLN A 36 -6.43 -3.58 19.78
N ASP A 37 -6.54 -3.51 18.45
CA ASP A 37 -7.79 -3.20 17.76
C ASP A 37 -8.27 -4.26 16.77
N VAL A 38 -7.49 -5.33 16.56
CA VAL A 38 -7.86 -6.42 15.65
C VAL A 38 -9.17 -7.07 16.11
N GLY A 39 -10.19 -7.01 15.25
CA GLY A 39 -11.54 -7.50 15.53
C GLY A 39 -12.48 -6.50 16.22
N LYS A 40 -12.01 -5.28 16.51
CA LYS A 40 -12.82 -4.18 17.06
C LYS A 40 -12.99 -3.05 16.05
N PHE A 41 -11.90 -2.66 15.40
CA PHE A 41 -11.89 -1.61 14.37
C PHE A 41 -11.42 -2.21 13.04
N PHE A 42 -12.14 -1.87 11.98
CA PHE A 42 -11.95 -2.40 10.63
C PHE A 42 -11.39 -1.30 9.75
N VAL A 43 -10.08 -1.37 9.48
CA VAL A 43 -9.38 -0.39 8.65
C VAL A 43 -9.30 -0.98 7.24
N GLN A 44 -10.02 -0.38 6.30
CA GLN A 44 -10.23 -0.92 4.95
C GLN A 44 -8.96 -1.49 4.29
N ILE A 45 -7.83 -0.77 4.32
CA ILE A 45 -6.59 -1.24 3.68
C ILE A 45 -5.98 -2.47 4.36
N PHE A 46 -6.18 -2.63 5.68
CA PHE A 46 -5.69 -3.79 6.43
C PHE A 46 -6.54 -5.02 6.13
N ASP A 47 -7.86 -4.84 6.09
CA ASP A 47 -8.80 -5.92 5.76
C ASP A 47 -8.65 -6.39 4.31
N VAL A 48 -8.49 -5.45 3.36
CA VAL A 48 -8.21 -5.77 1.95
C VAL A 48 -6.88 -6.52 1.82
N SER A 49 -5.85 -6.11 2.57
CA SER A 49 -4.56 -6.80 2.57
C SER A 49 -4.72 -8.23 3.11
N LEU A 50 -5.41 -8.43 4.23
CA LEU A 50 -5.66 -9.76 4.77
C LEU A 50 -6.43 -10.66 3.80
N GLY A 51 -7.44 -10.11 3.10
CA GLY A 51 -8.15 -10.81 2.03
C GLY A 51 -7.21 -11.34 0.94
N SER A 52 -6.26 -10.52 0.50
CA SER A 52 -5.24 -10.95 -0.48
C SER A 52 -4.36 -12.10 0.05
N TRP A 53 -3.96 -12.07 1.33
CA TRP A 53 -3.21 -13.18 1.95
C TRP A 53 -4.02 -14.48 2.08
N LEU A 54 -5.35 -14.36 2.08
CA LEU A 54 -6.27 -15.50 2.04
C LEU A 54 -6.55 -15.98 0.60
N GLY A 55 -5.97 -15.34 -0.42
CA GLY A 55 -6.22 -15.65 -1.83
C GLY A 55 -7.57 -15.15 -2.32
N GLN A 56 -8.18 -14.18 -1.63
CA GLN A 56 -9.42 -13.54 -2.07
C GLN A 56 -9.13 -12.38 -3.02
N ASP A 57 -10.09 -12.10 -3.89
CA ASP A 57 -10.06 -10.90 -4.71
C ASP A 57 -10.11 -9.65 -3.83
N ALA A 58 -9.34 -8.63 -4.21
CA ALA A 58 -9.31 -7.38 -3.47
C ALA A 58 -10.67 -6.66 -3.58
N SER A 59 -11.27 -6.35 -2.44
CA SER A 59 -12.54 -5.61 -2.37
C SER A 59 -12.41 -4.11 -2.67
N LEU A 60 -11.18 -3.57 -2.70
CA LEU A 60 -10.90 -2.19 -3.05
C LEU A 60 -10.34 -2.08 -4.47
N CYS A 61 -10.96 -1.25 -5.31
CA CYS A 61 -10.66 -1.15 -6.75
C CYS A 61 -9.18 -0.84 -7.05
N ILE A 62 -8.48 -0.13 -6.15
CA ILE A 62 -7.07 0.22 -6.35
C ILE A 62 -6.16 -1.02 -6.28
N PHE A 63 -6.55 -2.07 -5.54
CA PHE A 63 -5.80 -3.31 -5.36
C PHE A 63 -6.35 -4.49 -6.15
N ALA A 64 -7.54 -4.37 -6.76
CA ALA A 64 -8.08 -5.36 -7.68
C ALA A 64 -7.16 -5.57 -8.91
N GLU A 65 -7.23 -6.73 -9.56
CA GLU A 65 -6.42 -6.97 -10.77
C GLU A 65 -6.86 -6.09 -11.94
N THR A 66 -8.17 -5.91 -12.11
CA THR A 66 -8.78 -5.08 -13.16
C THR A 66 -9.51 -3.87 -12.58
N CYS A 67 -9.85 -2.91 -13.44
CA CYS A 67 -10.60 -1.69 -13.13
C CYS A 67 -12.02 -1.71 -13.73
N GLY A 68 -12.74 -0.59 -13.62
CA GLY A 68 -13.97 -0.35 -14.40
C GLY A 68 -15.28 -0.75 -13.72
N SER A 69 -15.26 -1.13 -12.44
CA SER A 69 -16.48 -1.38 -11.66
C SER A 69 -16.99 -0.16 -10.88
N ALA A 70 -16.16 0.88 -10.72
CA ALA A 70 -16.46 2.09 -9.96
C ALA A 70 -16.88 3.26 -10.87
N LEU A 71 -17.93 3.05 -11.67
CA LEU A 71 -18.41 4.04 -12.63
C LEU A 71 -18.99 5.28 -11.93
N ILE A 72 -19.00 6.40 -12.64
CA ILE A 72 -19.59 7.66 -12.15
C ILE A 72 -20.61 8.18 -13.16
N ILE A 73 -21.74 8.68 -12.67
CA ILE A 73 -22.76 9.36 -13.47
C ILE A 73 -22.72 10.84 -13.12
N GLU A 74 -22.49 11.68 -14.13
CA GLU A 74 -22.55 13.12 -13.98
C GLU A 74 -23.99 13.64 -13.97
N HIS A 75 -24.18 14.87 -13.50
CA HIS A 75 -25.51 15.47 -13.33
C HIS A 75 -26.32 15.59 -14.64
N ASN A 76 -25.64 15.59 -15.79
CA ASN A 76 -26.24 15.62 -17.12
C ASN A 76 -26.68 14.22 -17.63
N GLY A 77 -26.33 13.16 -16.90
CA GLY A 77 -26.61 11.77 -17.24
C GLY A 77 -25.44 11.04 -17.92
N ASP A 78 -24.31 11.68 -18.15
CA ASP A 78 -23.14 11.02 -18.77
C ASP A 78 -22.51 10.02 -17.79
N LEU A 79 -22.22 8.82 -18.28
CA LEU A 79 -21.59 7.75 -17.53
C LEU A 79 -20.12 7.65 -17.92
N TYR A 80 -19.21 7.72 -16.95
CA TYR A 80 -17.77 7.56 -17.15
C TYR A 80 -17.22 6.31 -16.48
N SER A 81 -16.09 5.83 -17.00
CA SER A 81 -15.43 4.61 -16.53
C SER A 81 -15.05 4.58 -15.05
N CYS A 82 -14.69 5.74 -14.47
CA CYS A 82 -14.25 5.91 -13.07
C CYS A 82 -14.21 7.41 -12.71
N ASP A 83 -14.41 7.75 -11.43
CA ASP A 83 -14.30 9.12 -10.88
C ASP A 83 -12.94 9.80 -11.16
N HIS A 84 -11.85 9.04 -11.25
CA HIS A 84 -10.53 9.55 -11.61
C HIS A 84 -10.31 9.77 -13.11
N PHE A 85 -11.27 9.35 -13.93
CA PHE A 85 -11.21 9.30 -15.40
C PHE A 85 -12.44 9.98 -16.02
N VAL A 86 -12.88 11.12 -15.49
CA VAL A 86 -13.96 11.94 -16.07
C VAL A 86 -13.38 12.81 -17.18
N TYR A 87 -12.99 12.17 -18.28
CA TYR A 87 -12.47 12.80 -19.50
C TYR A 87 -13.26 12.29 -20.72
N PRO A 88 -13.37 13.06 -21.81
CA PRO A 88 -14.15 12.67 -22.99
C PRO A 88 -13.85 11.25 -23.52
N GLU A 89 -12.59 10.83 -23.45
CA GLU A 89 -12.09 9.51 -23.91
C GLU A 89 -12.66 8.33 -23.08
N HIS A 90 -13.15 8.62 -21.88
CA HIS A 90 -13.70 7.65 -20.93
C HIS A 90 -15.20 7.83 -20.69
N ASN A 91 -15.87 8.69 -21.47
CA ASN A 91 -17.33 8.76 -21.50
C ASN A 91 -17.86 7.52 -22.24
N LEU A 92 -18.76 6.78 -21.61
CA LEU A 92 -19.38 5.57 -22.15
C LEU A 92 -20.73 5.84 -22.84
N GLY A 93 -21.31 7.02 -22.64
CA GLY A 93 -22.62 7.43 -23.14
C GLY A 93 -23.47 8.12 -22.08
N ASN A 94 -24.72 8.44 -22.43
CA ASN A 94 -25.69 9.05 -21.52
C ASN A 94 -26.77 8.04 -21.10
N VAL A 95 -27.10 8.00 -19.82
CA VAL A 95 -28.09 7.08 -19.22
C VAL A 95 -29.52 7.28 -19.73
N ARG A 96 -29.80 8.39 -20.42
CA ARG A 96 -31.08 8.64 -21.09
C ARG A 96 -31.22 7.87 -22.40
N ASP A 97 -30.10 7.56 -23.06
CA ASP A 97 -30.06 7.01 -24.41
C ASP A 97 -29.64 5.54 -24.42
N VAL A 98 -28.73 5.14 -23.53
CA VAL A 98 -28.16 3.79 -23.46
C VAL A 98 -28.31 3.25 -22.03
N SER A 99 -28.64 1.97 -21.90
CA SER A 99 -28.74 1.35 -20.56
C SER A 99 -27.35 1.27 -19.91
N ILE A 100 -27.29 1.45 -18.58
CA ILE A 100 -26.04 1.27 -17.82
C ILE A 100 -25.46 -0.12 -18.06
N ARG A 101 -26.31 -1.15 -18.16
CA ARG A 101 -25.88 -2.52 -18.42
C ARG A 101 -25.08 -2.63 -19.73
N ASP A 102 -25.56 -2.02 -20.80
CA ASP A 102 -24.92 -2.08 -22.10
C ASP A 102 -23.62 -1.26 -22.12
N MET A 103 -23.61 -0.08 -21.47
CA MET A 103 -22.40 0.73 -21.32
C MET A 103 -21.32 0.00 -20.50
N VAL A 104 -21.69 -0.68 -19.41
CA VAL A 104 -20.75 -1.47 -18.60
C VAL A 104 -20.24 -2.70 -19.35
N ALA A 105 -21.08 -3.32 -20.18
CA ALA A 105 -20.70 -4.43 -21.04
C ALA A 105 -20.01 -3.98 -22.35
N SER A 106 -19.74 -2.68 -22.53
CA SER A 106 -19.15 -2.17 -23.76
C SER A 106 -17.71 -2.64 -23.94
N PRO A 107 -17.22 -2.76 -25.20
CA PRO A 107 -15.81 -3.02 -25.47
C PRO A 107 -14.87 -1.98 -24.85
N GLN A 108 -15.27 -0.70 -24.84
CA GLN A 108 -14.52 0.40 -24.23
C GLN A 108 -14.32 0.18 -22.73
N GLN A 109 -15.39 -0.14 -21.99
CA GLN A 109 -15.30 -0.34 -20.54
C GLN A 109 -14.51 -1.60 -20.18
N ARG A 110 -14.68 -2.69 -20.94
CA ARG A 110 -13.87 -3.91 -20.76
C ARG A 110 -12.39 -3.63 -20.99
N LYS A 111 -12.05 -2.90 -22.05
CA LYS A 111 -10.67 -2.49 -22.34
C LYS A 111 -10.10 -1.63 -21.21
N PHE A 112 -10.82 -0.60 -20.78
CA PHE A 112 -10.41 0.25 -19.65
C PHE A 112 -10.11 -0.57 -18.39
N GLY A 113 -10.96 -1.54 -18.07
CA GLY A 113 -10.76 -2.42 -16.92
C GLY A 113 -9.53 -3.31 -17.05
N GLN A 114 -9.34 -3.92 -18.22
CA GLN A 114 -8.25 -4.87 -18.49
C GLN A 114 -6.88 -4.19 -18.60
N ASP A 115 -6.82 -2.96 -19.13
CA ASP A 115 -5.58 -2.20 -19.27
C ASP A 115 -4.84 -2.04 -17.93
N LYS A 116 -5.56 -2.04 -16.79
CA LYS A 116 -4.93 -2.02 -15.46
C LYS A 116 -3.92 -3.17 -15.28
N ALA A 117 -4.25 -4.38 -15.74
CA ALA A 117 -3.38 -5.53 -15.64
C ALA A 117 -2.39 -5.57 -16.81
N ASP A 118 -2.89 -5.34 -18.03
CA ASP A 118 -2.13 -5.53 -19.27
C ASP A 118 -0.98 -4.52 -19.43
N THR A 119 -1.12 -3.31 -18.89
CA THR A 119 -0.08 -2.28 -18.96
C THR A 119 0.82 -2.22 -17.72
N LEU A 120 0.84 -3.27 -16.89
CA LEU A 120 1.76 -3.33 -15.76
C LEU A 120 3.21 -3.42 -16.26
N PRO A 121 4.12 -2.59 -15.73
CA PRO A 121 5.52 -2.70 -16.07
C PRO A 121 6.10 -4.02 -15.53
N ARG A 122 7.17 -4.52 -16.17
CA ARG A 122 7.85 -5.76 -15.76
C ARG A 122 8.28 -5.73 -14.29
N TYR A 123 8.69 -4.55 -13.80
CA TYR A 123 9.01 -4.32 -12.39
C TYR A 123 7.87 -4.67 -11.42
N CYS A 124 6.61 -4.51 -11.85
CA CYS A 124 5.44 -4.88 -11.06
C CYS A 124 5.08 -6.37 -11.24
N LEU A 125 5.23 -6.91 -12.45
CA LEU A 125 4.97 -8.32 -12.74
C LEU A 125 5.91 -9.26 -11.98
N GLU A 126 7.16 -8.85 -11.79
CA GLU A 126 8.20 -9.59 -11.04
C GLU A 126 8.18 -9.26 -9.52
N CYS A 127 7.23 -8.46 -9.04
CA CYS A 127 7.21 -8.02 -7.63
C CYS A 127 6.53 -9.05 -6.72
N ASP A 128 7.13 -9.34 -5.57
CA ASP A 128 6.57 -10.23 -4.53
C ASP A 128 5.15 -9.85 -4.05
N TYR A 129 4.79 -8.56 -4.16
CA TYR A 129 3.50 -8.03 -3.75
C TYR A 129 2.54 -7.82 -4.93
N LYS A 130 2.79 -8.39 -6.12
CA LYS A 130 1.92 -8.20 -7.30
C LYS A 130 0.48 -8.54 -6.99
N THR A 131 0.23 -9.67 -6.33
CA THR A 131 -1.13 -10.16 -6.05
C THR A 131 -1.90 -9.27 -5.06
N ALA A 132 -1.21 -8.66 -4.10
CA ALA A 132 -1.81 -7.73 -3.14
C ALA A 132 -1.94 -6.29 -3.68
N CYS A 133 -1.03 -5.88 -4.55
CA CYS A 133 -0.93 -4.50 -5.02
C CYS A 133 -1.60 -4.28 -6.39
N ASN A 134 -1.41 -5.20 -7.33
CA ASN A 134 -1.78 -5.12 -8.75
C ASN A 134 -1.44 -3.75 -9.39
N GLY A 135 -0.28 -3.19 -9.01
CA GLY A 135 0.22 -1.88 -9.49
C GLY A 135 -0.59 -0.66 -9.03
N GLY A 136 -1.50 -0.81 -8.07
CA GLY A 136 -2.35 0.26 -7.56
C GLY A 136 -3.28 0.86 -8.62
N CYS A 137 -3.87 2.01 -8.30
CA CYS A 137 -4.71 2.77 -9.24
C CYS A 137 -3.91 3.26 -10.47
N PRO A 138 -4.38 3.03 -11.71
CA PRO A 138 -3.75 3.55 -12.93
C PRO A 138 -3.55 5.07 -12.94
N LYS A 139 -4.44 5.84 -12.28
CA LYS A 139 -4.32 7.30 -12.17
C LYS A 139 -3.00 7.77 -11.53
N HIS A 140 -2.37 6.90 -10.73
CA HIS A 140 -1.11 7.22 -10.05
C HIS A 140 0.11 6.63 -10.76
N ARG A 141 -0.02 6.05 -11.96
CA ARG A 141 1.07 5.37 -12.69
C ARG A 141 1.87 6.28 -13.61
N PHE A 142 2.35 7.40 -13.07
CA PHE A 142 3.09 8.43 -13.82
C PHE A 142 4.60 8.46 -13.52
N GLU A 143 5.11 7.51 -12.72
CA GLU A 143 6.55 7.37 -12.46
C GLU A 143 7.19 6.34 -13.38
N ASN A 144 8.51 6.41 -13.50
CA ASN A 144 9.31 5.38 -14.17
C ASN A 144 9.84 4.37 -13.15
N THR A 145 9.97 3.12 -13.58
CA THR A 145 10.66 2.06 -12.84
C THR A 145 12.15 2.38 -12.69
N PRO A 146 12.86 1.70 -11.76
CA PRO A 146 14.33 1.82 -11.67
C PRO A 146 15.08 1.48 -12.96
N HIS A 147 14.46 0.70 -13.86
CA HIS A 147 15.01 0.32 -15.15
C HIS A 147 14.53 1.20 -16.31
N GLY A 148 13.77 2.27 -16.03
CA GLY A 148 13.36 3.27 -17.01
C GLY A 148 12.01 3.01 -17.71
N GLU A 149 11.38 1.86 -17.50
CA GLU A 149 10.03 1.58 -18.01
C GLU A 149 8.98 2.49 -17.33
N SER A 150 8.04 3.06 -18.08
CA SER A 150 6.98 3.91 -17.53
C SER A 150 5.83 3.10 -16.91
N GLY A 151 4.88 3.77 -16.28
CA GLY A 151 3.69 3.12 -15.70
C GLY A 151 3.89 2.63 -14.26
N LEU A 152 4.95 3.06 -13.57
CA LEU A 152 5.11 2.76 -12.16
C LEU A 152 4.20 3.65 -11.31
N ASN A 153 3.51 3.05 -10.33
CA ASN A 153 2.74 3.80 -9.36
C ASN A 153 3.63 4.73 -8.53
N TYR A 154 3.29 6.01 -8.45
CA TYR A 154 3.98 7.00 -7.62
C TYR A 154 4.21 6.52 -6.19
N LEU A 155 3.21 5.88 -5.58
CA LEU A 155 3.27 5.38 -4.21
C LEU A 155 3.92 3.99 -4.08
N CYS A 156 4.48 3.42 -5.16
CA CYS A 156 5.06 2.06 -5.16
C CYS A 156 6.05 1.83 -4.02
N LYS A 157 6.95 2.80 -3.74
CA LYS A 157 7.90 2.68 -2.63
C LYS A 157 7.21 2.60 -1.27
N GLY A 158 6.13 3.36 -1.08
CA GLY A 158 5.32 3.33 0.13
C GLY A 158 4.58 2.01 0.29
N TYR A 159 3.99 1.49 -0.79
CA TYR A 159 3.34 0.18 -0.79
C TYR A 159 4.31 -0.96 -0.49
N LYS A 160 5.51 -0.97 -1.10
CA LYS A 160 6.53 -1.99 -0.79
C LYS A 160 6.96 -1.96 0.67
N MET A 161 7.11 -0.77 1.26
CA MET A 161 7.41 -0.60 2.68
C MET A 161 6.27 -1.16 3.56
N TYR A 162 5.03 -0.79 3.23
CA TYR A 162 3.85 -1.23 3.95
C TYR A 162 3.65 -2.75 3.87
N PHE A 163 3.59 -3.33 2.66
CA PHE A 163 3.38 -4.76 2.48
C PHE A 163 4.47 -5.57 3.16
N GLY A 164 5.75 -5.20 3.01
CA GLY A 164 6.84 -5.89 3.70
C GLY A 164 6.78 -5.79 5.22
N HIS A 165 6.28 -4.67 5.76
CA HIS A 165 6.08 -4.51 7.21
C HIS A 165 4.97 -5.43 7.73
N ILE A 166 3.85 -5.53 7.02
CA ILE A 166 2.69 -6.28 7.49
C ILE A 166 2.77 -7.78 7.22
N THR A 167 3.59 -8.25 6.26
CA THR A 167 3.69 -9.67 5.86
C THR A 167 3.67 -10.65 7.04
N PRO A 168 4.56 -10.56 8.04
CA PRO A 168 4.58 -11.55 9.12
C PRO A 168 3.29 -11.57 9.96
N TYR A 169 2.62 -10.42 10.10
CA TYR A 169 1.35 -10.31 10.82
C TYR A 169 0.20 -10.90 10.01
N MET A 170 0.20 -10.64 8.70
CA MET A 170 -0.79 -11.20 7.76
C MET A 170 -0.66 -12.71 7.66
N ASP A 171 0.56 -13.26 7.66
CA ASP A 171 0.78 -14.70 7.66
C ASP A 171 0.18 -15.36 8.92
N VAL A 172 0.37 -14.75 10.09
CA VAL A 172 -0.23 -15.20 11.35
C VAL A 172 -1.76 -15.12 11.29
N MET A 173 -2.32 -13.96 10.91
CA MET A 173 -3.77 -13.79 10.81
C MET A 173 -4.41 -14.76 9.80
N ALA A 174 -3.79 -14.94 8.63
CA ALA A 174 -4.26 -15.88 7.62
C ALA A 174 -4.22 -17.33 8.13
N ASN A 175 -3.16 -17.73 8.85
CA ASN A 175 -3.08 -19.06 9.44
C ASN A 175 -4.14 -19.29 10.52
N LEU A 176 -4.39 -18.30 11.38
CA LEU A 176 -5.48 -18.36 12.36
C LEU A 176 -6.84 -18.58 11.65
N LEU A 177 -7.14 -17.78 10.63
CA LEU A 177 -8.40 -17.88 9.89
C LEU A 177 -8.54 -19.21 9.13
N ARG A 178 -7.47 -19.73 8.53
CA ARG A 178 -7.46 -21.07 7.90
C ARG A 178 -7.77 -22.17 8.91
N GLN A 179 -7.39 -21.99 10.16
CA GLN A 179 -7.70 -22.90 11.28
C GLN A 179 -9.06 -22.60 11.94
N ARG A 180 -9.87 -21.71 11.35
CA ARG A 180 -11.16 -21.24 11.89
C ARG A 180 -11.05 -20.57 13.26
N GLN A 181 -9.90 -19.95 13.54
CA GLN A 181 -9.67 -19.14 14.72
C GLN A 181 -9.80 -17.65 14.40
N PRO A 182 -10.18 -16.81 15.38
CA PRO A 182 -10.25 -15.37 15.17
C PRO A 182 -8.88 -14.77 14.82
N ALA A 183 -8.84 -13.90 13.79
CA ALA A 183 -7.63 -13.16 13.44
C ALA A 183 -7.07 -12.31 14.60
N ALA A 184 -7.94 -11.92 15.55
CA ALA A 184 -7.59 -11.21 16.78
C ALA A 184 -6.49 -11.91 17.61
N GLY A 185 -6.30 -13.23 17.47
CA GLY A 185 -5.21 -13.96 18.10
C GLY A 185 -3.80 -13.48 17.70
N VAL A 186 -3.68 -12.71 16.60
CA VAL A 186 -2.42 -12.04 16.24
C VAL A 186 -1.92 -11.11 17.35
N MET A 187 -2.82 -10.48 18.12
CA MET A 187 -2.42 -9.55 19.20
C MET A 187 -1.59 -10.25 20.28
N ASP A 188 -1.90 -11.51 20.60
CA ASP A 188 -1.11 -12.30 21.54
C ASP A 188 0.28 -12.61 20.98
N TRP A 189 0.35 -12.97 19.70
CA TRP A 189 1.61 -13.21 19.00
C TRP A 189 2.48 -11.94 18.94
N VAL A 190 1.88 -10.78 18.68
CA VAL A 190 2.60 -9.49 18.65
C VAL A 190 3.14 -9.14 20.03
N ARG A 191 2.37 -9.35 21.10
CA ARG A 191 2.83 -9.11 22.48
C ARG A 191 4.07 -9.93 22.80
N THR A 192 4.05 -11.24 22.54
CA THR A 192 5.22 -12.11 22.75
C THR A 192 6.42 -11.69 21.91
N ARG A 193 6.20 -11.28 20.65
CA ARG A 193 7.26 -10.78 19.77
C ARG A 193 7.88 -9.47 20.30
N ASP A 194 7.05 -8.54 20.77
CA ASP A 194 7.52 -7.25 21.31
C ASP A 194 8.31 -7.46 22.61
N GLU A 195 7.84 -8.33 23.51
CA GLU A 195 8.56 -8.74 24.73
C GLU A 195 9.93 -9.34 24.41
N ALA A 196 9.99 -10.26 23.43
CA ALA A 196 11.25 -10.86 22.98
C ALA A 196 12.21 -9.82 22.38
N ARG A 197 11.68 -8.81 21.66
CA ARG A 197 12.49 -7.73 21.11
C ARG A 197 13.08 -6.85 22.21
N VAL A 198 12.31 -6.54 23.26
CA VAL A 198 12.80 -5.78 24.43
C VAL A 198 13.83 -6.59 25.22
N ALA A 199 13.62 -7.90 25.36
CA ALA A 199 14.59 -8.78 26.01
C ALA A 199 15.89 -8.95 25.21
N GLY A 200 15.80 -8.91 23.87
CA GLY A 200 16.91 -9.11 22.94
C GLY A 200 17.62 -7.84 22.47
N SER A 201 17.06 -6.64 22.66
CA SER A 201 17.82 -5.41 22.51
C SER A 201 18.90 -5.40 23.58
N GLU A 202 20.18 -5.47 23.17
CA GLU A 202 21.32 -5.30 24.08
C GLU A 202 21.01 -4.14 25.01
N LYS A 203 20.99 -4.39 26.33
CA LYS A 203 20.84 -3.33 27.33
C LYS A 203 21.77 -2.19 26.91
N GLU A 204 21.24 -0.97 26.82
CA GLU A 204 22.08 0.20 26.59
C GLU A 204 23.30 0.10 27.51
N PRO A 205 24.53 0.20 26.97
CA PRO A 205 25.72 0.02 27.77
C PRO A 205 25.64 0.95 28.98
N GLY A 206 25.76 0.39 30.18
CA GLY A 206 25.77 1.18 31.39
C GLY A 206 26.84 2.27 31.29
N ARG A 207 26.65 3.39 31.98
CA ARG A 207 27.53 4.57 31.87
C ARG A 207 29.04 4.24 31.99
N ASN A 208 29.40 3.19 32.73
CA ASN A 208 30.79 2.74 32.92
C ASN A 208 31.17 1.47 32.13
N ASP A 209 30.26 0.86 31.36
CA ASP A 209 30.50 -0.37 30.61
C ASP A 209 31.41 -0.11 29.39
N PRO A 210 32.09 -1.13 28.86
CA PRO A 210 32.86 -1.01 27.63
C PRO A 210 32.00 -0.50 26.47
N CYS A 211 32.51 0.46 25.71
CA CYS A 211 31.76 1.07 24.62
C CYS A 211 31.63 0.10 23.43
N PRO A 212 30.42 -0.13 22.89
CA PRO A 212 30.16 -1.12 21.85
C PRO A 212 30.80 -0.79 20.49
N CYS A 213 31.35 0.41 20.31
CA CYS A 213 32.09 0.80 19.10
C CYS A 213 33.50 0.19 18.99
N GLY A 214 33.91 -0.65 19.96
CA GLY A 214 35.22 -1.31 19.95
C GLY A 214 36.40 -0.42 20.37
N SER A 215 36.15 0.78 20.91
CA SER A 215 37.22 1.73 21.29
C SER A 215 38.01 1.35 22.56
N GLY A 216 37.56 0.33 23.31
CA GLY A 216 38.13 -0.04 24.61
C GLY A 216 37.87 0.96 25.74
N ARG A 217 37.15 2.07 25.48
CA ARG A 217 36.82 3.10 26.48
C ARG A 217 35.47 2.81 27.15
N LYS A 218 35.25 3.34 28.36
CA LYS A 218 33.92 3.34 29.01
C LYS A 218 32.91 4.12 28.17
N TYR A 219 31.67 3.65 28.06
CA TYR A 219 30.62 4.21 27.20
C TYR A 219 30.43 5.72 27.38
N LYS A 220 30.35 6.23 28.63
CA LYS A 220 30.24 7.67 28.91
C LYS A 220 31.39 8.55 28.42
N ARG A 221 32.55 7.95 28.13
CA ARG A 221 33.76 8.65 27.66
C ARG A 221 34.01 8.44 26.16
N CYS A 222 33.05 7.84 25.46
CA CYS A 222 33.09 7.58 24.03
C CYS A 222 31.73 7.91 23.41
N CYS A 223 30.99 6.93 22.86
CA CYS A 223 29.73 7.16 22.18
C CYS A 223 28.60 7.67 23.09
N GLY A 224 28.67 7.45 24.40
CA GLY A 224 27.72 7.98 25.38
C GLY A 224 28.00 9.42 25.83
N ASN A 225 29.01 10.08 25.23
CA ASN A 225 29.36 11.46 25.54
C ASN A 225 28.72 12.39 24.49
N ALA A 226 27.41 12.61 24.61
CA ALA A 226 26.76 13.74 23.94
C ALA A 226 27.19 15.03 24.66
N VAL A 227 28.43 15.47 24.41
CA VAL A 227 28.83 16.81 24.81
C VAL A 227 28.16 17.74 23.81
N ALA A 228 27.20 18.51 24.33
CA ALA A 228 26.66 19.70 23.71
C ALA A 228 27.80 20.51 23.06
N ALA A 229 27.83 20.49 21.73
CA ALA A 229 28.51 21.53 20.98
C ALA A 229 27.59 22.75 21.07
N GLY A 230 28.06 23.79 21.77
CA GLY A 230 27.44 25.10 21.79
C GLY A 230 27.49 25.79 20.44
#